data_AF-A0AAV4SQI2-F1
#
_entry.id   AF-A0AAV4SQI2-F1
#
_cell.length_a   1.000
_cell.length_b   1.000
_cell.length_c   1.000
_cell.angle_alpha   90.00
_cell.angle_beta   90.00
_cell.angle_gamma   90.00
#
_symmetry.space_group_name_H-M   'P 1'
#
loop_
_entity.id
_entity.type
_entity.pdbx_description
1 polymer ?
#
loop_
_entity_poly.entity_id
_entity_poly.type
_entity_poly.pdbx_seq_one_letter_code
_entity_poly.pdbx_strand_id
1 'polypeptide(L)'
;MILFGFSSTWLFPNNSHPDEVKELPGLNFPLNYKHYSGYLNATKGRYLHYWFVESQRSPSTDHVILWLSGGPGCSSLGALLNELGPFRMSADGKSLHNNSYSWE
;
A
#
# COMPACT_ATOMS: atom_id res chain seq x y z
N MET A 1 17.74 1.62 28.24
CA MET A 1 16.90 1.28 27.07
C MET A 1 16.82 2.53 26.21
N ILE A 2 17.57 2.57 25.10
CA ILE A 2 17.58 3.73 24.20
C ILE A 2 16.43 3.52 23.20
N LEU A 3 15.38 4.33 23.31
CA LEU A 3 14.31 4.38 22.31
C LEU A 3 14.83 5.19 21.11
N PHE A 4 15.00 4.55 19.96
CA PHE A 4 15.02 5.28 18.69
C PHE A 4 13.57 5.54 18.27
N GLY A 5 13.04 6.70 18.66
CA GLY A 5 11.82 7.24 18.08
C GLY A 5 12.16 7.86 16.72
N PHE A 6 11.83 7.18 15.63
CA PHE A 6 11.85 7.80 14.31
C PHE A 6 10.66 8.78 14.23
N SER A 7 10.90 10.05 14.58
CA SER A 7 9.91 11.11 14.33
C SER A 7 9.92 11.43 12.83
N SER A 8 8.86 11.01 12.12
CA SER A 8 8.64 11.25 10.69
C SER A 8 8.51 12.73 10.32
N THR A 9 8.32 13.61 11.32
CA THR A 9 8.14 15.05 11.18
C THR A 9 9.33 15.80 10.60
N TRP A 10 10.52 15.19 10.53
CA TRP A 10 11.71 15.83 9.94
C TRP A 10 11.90 15.56 8.44
N LEU A 11 11.18 14.57 7.87
CA LEU A 11 11.36 14.15 6.48
C LEU A 11 10.32 14.74 5.53
N PHE A 12 9.18 15.20 6.05
CA PHE A 12 8.07 15.72 5.23
C PHE A 12 7.55 17.05 5.81
N PRO A 13 7.98 18.21 5.27
CA PRO A 13 7.63 19.54 5.81
C PRO A 13 6.14 19.90 5.63
N ASN A 14 5.45 19.22 4.72
CA ASN A 14 4.01 19.05 4.75
C ASN A 14 3.76 17.61 5.20
N ASN A 15 2.83 17.36 6.12
CA ASN A 15 2.44 16.02 6.63
C ASN A 15 1.90 15.05 5.54
N SER A 16 2.20 15.27 4.27
CA SER A 16 1.87 14.44 3.12
C SER A 16 3.13 13.78 2.57
N HIS A 17 3.14 12.45 2.52
CA HIS A 17 4.21 11.70 1.88
C HIS A 17 4.12 11.88 0.36
N PRO A 18 5.24 12.02 -0.38
CA PRO A 18 5.21 12.22 -1.84
C PRO A 18 4.53 11.09 -2.61
N ASP A 19 4.59 9.87 -2.07
CA ASP A 19 3.99 8.68 -2.67
C ASP A 19 2.52 8.45 -2.25
N GLU A 20 1.93 9.33 -1.43
CA GLU A 20 0.54 9.19 -0.96
C GLU A 20 -0.43 9.30 -2.14
N VAL A 21 -1.25 8.25 -2.33
CA VAL A 21 -2.29 8.23 -3.35
C VAL A 21 -3.53 8.91 -2.76
N LYS A 22 -3.86 10.09 -3.27
CA LYS A 22 -5.00 10.89 -2.78
C LYS A 22 -6.33 10.50 -3.42
N GLU A 23 -6.28 10.11 -4.68
CA GLU A 23 -7.44 9.72 -5.46
C GLU A 23 -7.08 8.48 -6.28
N LEU A 24 -7.92 7.44 -6.18
CA LEU A 24 -7.77 6.21 -6.95
C LEU A 24 -8.96 6.08 -7.91
N PRO A 25 -8.74 6.17 -9.24
CA PRO A 25 -9.81 5.99 -10.21
C PRO A 25 -10.52 4.65 -10.07
N GLY A 26 -11.84 4.64 -10.25
CA GLY A 26 -12.65 3.42 -10.19
C GLY A 26 -13.08 3.00 -8.79
N LEU A 27 -12.58 3.66 -7.74
CA LEU A 27 -12.97 3.42 -6.36
C LEU A 27 -14.45 3.81 -6.14
N ASN A 28 -15.28 2.84 -5.71
CA ASN A 28 -16.71 3.05 -5.50
C ASN A 28 -17.14 3.07 -4.02
N PHE A 29 -16.17 3.18 -3.10
CA PHE A 29 -16.40 3.18 -1.66
C PHE A 29 -15.45 4.18 -0.98
N PRO A 30 -15.82 4.73 0.20
CA PRO A 30 -14.96 5.64 0.93
C PRO A 30 -13.79 4.89 1.58
N LEU A 31 -12.59 5.51 1.60
CA LEU A 31 -11.43 5.02 2.33
C LEU A 31 -11.25 5.79 3.64
N ASN A 32 -10.94 5.05 4.71
CA ASN A 32 -10.62 5.58 6.03
C ASN A 32 -9.17 5.32 6.45
N TYR A 33 -8.34 4.83 5.53
CA TYR A 33 -6.91 4.54 5.71
C TYR A 33 -6.12 5.12 4.55
N LYS A 34 -4.83 5.34 4.76
CA LYS A 34 -3.92 5.85 3.73
C LYS A 34 -3.27 4.72 2.96
N HIS A 35 -2.89 5.03 1.74
CA HIS A 35 -2.11 4.14 0.90
C HIS A 35 -1.13 4.92 0.04
N TYR A 36 -0.06 4.26 -0.34
CA TYR A 36 1.10 4.87 -0.97
C TYR A 36 1.58 3.99 -2.11
N SER A 37 1.94 4.59 -3.22
CA SER A 37 2.49 3.90 -4.39
C SER A 37 3.72 4.62 -4.88
N GLY A 38 4.86 3.94 -4.85
CA GLY A 38 6.16 4.54 -5.18
C GLY A 38 7.22 3.51 -5.53
N TYR A 39 8.48 3.88 -5.35
CA TYR A 39 9.62 3.04 -5.72
C TYR A 39 10.63 2.90 -4.57
N LEU A 40 10.99 1.66 -4.25
CA LEU A 40 12.08 1.33 -3.33
C LEU A 40 13.37 1.11 -4.09
N ASN A 41 14.47 1.67 -3.60
CA ASN A 41 15.80 1.42 -4.14
C ASN A 41 16.31 0.05 -3.66
N ALA A 42 16.28 -0.96 -4.54
CA ALA A 42 16.71 -2.31 -4.19
C ALA A 42 18.21 -2.49 -4.37
N THR A 43 18.75 -2.05 -5.52
CA THR A 43 20.18 -2.07 -5.84
C THR A 43 20.51 -0.95 -6.81
N LYS A 44 21.80 -0.65 -7.04
CA LYS A 44 22.24 0.42 -7.96
C LYS A 44 21.55 0.29 -9.33
N GLY A 45 20.73 1.28 -9.67
CA GLY A 45 19.98 1.36 -10.92
C GLY A 45 18.76 0.45 -11.02
N ARG A 46 18.32 -0.20 -9.92
CA ARG A 46 17.11 -1.03 -9.88
C ARG A 46 16.16 -0.55 -8.81
N TYR A 47 14.95 -0.23 -9.24
CA TYR A 47 13.89 0.28 -8.39
C TYR A 47 12.72 -0.70 -8.42
N LEU A 48 12.25 -1.11 -7.25
CA LEU A 48 11.07 -1.96 -7.10
C LEU A 48 9.87 -1.08 -6.84
N HIS A 49 8.84 -1.20 -7.69
CA HIS A 49 7.55 -0.58 -7.40
C HIS A 49 6.95 -1.22 -6.15
N TYR A 50 6.38 -0.40 -5.28
CA TYR A 50 5.61 -0.85 -4.12
C TYR A 50 4.24 -0.17 -4.11
N TRP A 51 3.25 -0.88 -3.57
CA TRP A 51 1.99 -0.29 -3.15
C TRP A 51 1.73 -0.72 -1.70
N PHE A 52 1.83 0.23 -0.78
CA PHE A 52 1.62 0.02 0.65
C PHE A 52 0.22 0.53 1.03
N VAL A 53 -0.51 -0.25 1.81
CA VAL A 53 -1.81 0.13 2.38
C VAL A 53 -1.65 0.06 3.90
N GLU A 54 -1.99 1.14 4.59
CA GLU A 54 -2.01 1.16 6.06
C GLU A 54 -3.12 0.26 6.61
N SER A 55 -2.94 -0.18 7.86
CA SER A 55 -3.96 -0.99 8.51
C SER A 55 -5.30 -0.26 8.63
N GLN A 56 -6.40 -0.98 8.48
CA GLN A 56 -7.74 -0.40 8.65
C GLN A 56 -8.10 -0.13 10.13
N ARG A 57 -7.30 -0.66 11.09
CA ARG A 57 -7.54 -0.54 12.53
C ARG A 57 -6.62 0.49 13.20
N SER A 58 -5.37 0.12 13.46
CA SER A 58 -4.42 0.94 14.22
C SER A 58 -3.05 0.98 13.52
N PRO A 59 -2.90 1.77 12.43
CA PRO A 59 -1.67 1.82 11.63
C PRO A 59 -0.37 2.06 12.41
N SER A 60 -0.44 2.77 13.54
CA SER A 60 0.72 3.10 14.36
C SER A 60 1.21 1.96 15.26
N THR A 61 0.39 0.92 15.48
CA THR A 61 0.70 -0.20 16.37
C THR A 61 0.62 -1.56 15.70
N ASP A 62 -0.16 -1.68 14.63
CA ASP A 62 -0.29 -2.92 13.86
C ASP A 62 1.01 -3.23 13.09
N HIS A 63 1.22 -4.52 12.81
CA HIS A 63 2.47 -5.00 12.21
C HIS A 63 2.55 -4.68 10.70
N VAL A 64 3.77 -4.52 10.21
CA VAL A 64 4.04 -4.40 8.76
C VAL A 64 4.20 -5.79 8.16
N ILE A 65 3.41 -6.09 7.13
CA ILE A 65 3.46 -7.35 6.38
C ILE A 65 3.99 -7.06 4.97
N LEU A 66 5.02 -7.81 4.55
CA LEU A 66 5.51 -7.80 3.17
C LEU A 66 4.92 -8.98 2.41
N TRP A 67 4.27 -8.70 1.28
CA TRP A 67 3.73 -9.73 0.39
C TRP A 67 4.49 -9.79 -0.94
N LEU A 68 4.98 -10.96 -1.30
CA LEU A 68 5.68 -11.24 -2.56
C LEU A 68 4.97 -12.37 -3.28
N SER A 69 4.46 -12.10 -4.48
CA SER A 69 3.96 -13.15 -5.36
C SER A 69 5.10 -14.01 -5.90
N GLY A 70 4.83 -15.28 -6.17
CA GLY A 70 5.79 -16.26 -6.66
C GLY A 70 6.00 -16.21 -8.18
N GLY A 71 6.17 -17.39 -8.79
CA GLY A 71 6.39 -17.53 -10.23
C GLY A 71 7.85 -17.83 -10.57
N PRO A 72 8.39 -17.19 -11.61
CA PRO A 72 9.12 -15.94 -11.41
C PRO A 72 8.62 -14.81 -12.33
N GLY A 73 8.68 -13.57 -11.84
CA GLY A 73 8.32 -12.37 -12.62
C GLY A 73 6.84 -11.96 -12.54
N CYS A 74 6.00 -12.70 -11.81
CA CYS A 74 4.63 -12.26 -11.54
C CYS A 74 4.62 -11.03 -10.62
N SER A 75 3.70 -10.10 -10.87
CA SER A 75 3.55 -8.88 -10.06
C SER A 75 2.76 -9.15 -8.79
N SER A 76 3.26 -8.68 -7.65
CA SER A 76 2.52 -8.67 -6.37
C SER A 76 1.23 -7.85 -6.42
N LEU A 77 1.08 -6.93 -7.38
CA LEU A 77 -0.18 -6.21 -7.58
C LEU A 77 -1.33 -7.14 -8.01
N GLY A 78 -1.02 -8.27 -8.63
CA GLY A 78 -2.00 -9.30 -8.94
C GLY A 78 -2.71 -9.79 -7.67
N ALA A 79 -1.92 -10.13 -6.64
CA ALA A 79 -2.45 -10.55 -5.34
C ALA A 79 -3.14 -9.39 -4.59
N LEU A 80 -2.63 -8.16 -4.68
CA LEU A 80 -3.29 -7.00 -4.10
C LEU A 80 -4.71 -6.82 -4.67
N LEU A 81 -4.88 -6.93 -5.99
CA LEU A 81 -6.16 -6.66 -6.66
C LEU A 81 -7.11 -7.85 -6.72
N ASN A 82 -6.60 -9.08 -6.60
CA ASN A 82 -7.36 -10.30 -6.85
C ASN A 82 -7.29 -11.35 -5.73
N GLU A 83 -6.56 -11.11 -4.65
CA GLU A 83 -6.44 -12.07 -3.55
C GLU A 83 -6.73 -11.41 -2.20
N LEU A 84 -5.77 -10.65 -1.67
CA LEU A 84 -5.75 -10.28 -0.25
C LEU A 84 -5.87 -8.78 0.04
N GLY A 85 -5.73 -7.93 -0.98
CA GLY A 85 -5.78 -6.49 -0.78
C GLY A 85 -7.20 -5.94 -0.59
N PRO A 86 -7.32 -4.65 -0.25
CA PRO A 86 -8.60 -3.97 -0.03
C PRO A 86 -9.39 -3.74 -1.31
N PHE A 87 -8.69 -3.57 -2.43
CA PHE A 87 -9.29 -3.17 -3.71
C PHE A 87 -9.47 -4.39 -4.60
N ARG A 88 -10.71 -4.85 -4.79
CA ARG A 88 -11.01 -5.91 -5.77
C ARG A 88 -11.30 -5.31 -7.13
N MET A 89 -10.56 -5.74 -8.14
CA MET A 89 -10.85 -5.37 -9.52
C MET A 89 -12.13 -6.03 -10.01
N SER A 90 -13.01 -5.23 -10.60
CA SER A 90 -14.26 -5.69 -11.20
C SER A 90 -14.01 -6.32 -12.57
N ALA A 91 -14.97 -7.11 -13.03
CA ALA A 91 -14.90 -7.73 -14.36
C ALA A 91 -14.88 -6.73 -15.53
N ASP A 92 -15.30 -5.48 -15.30
CA ASP A 92 -15.24 -4.41 -16.29
C ASP A 92 -13.82 -3.82 -16.49
N GLY A 93 -12.86 -4.22 -15.64
CA GLY A 93 -11.48 -3.74 -15.66
C GLY A 93 -11.30 -2.27 -15.29
N LYS A 94 -12.32 -1.62 -14.70
CA LYS A 94 -12.34 -0.19 -14.39
C LYS A 94 -12.76 0.11 -12.96
N SER A 95 -13.71 -0.64 -12.41
CA SER A 95 -14.23 -0.41 -11.07
C SER A 95 -13.50 -1.23 -10.02
N LEU A 96 -13.39 -0.66 -8.81
CA LEU A 96 -12.80 -1.29 -7.63
C LEU A 96 -13.85 -1.40 -6.52
N HIS A 97 -14.03 -2.60 -5.99
CA HIS A 97 -14.91 -2.88 -4.85
C HIS A 97 -14.10 -3.18 -3.59
N ASN A 98 -14.69 -2.92 -2.42
CA ASN A 98 -14.06 -3.24 -1.14
C ASN A 98 -13.99 -4.75 -0.91
N ASN A 99 -12.87 -5.24 -0.40
CA ASN A 99 -12.70 -6.60 0.09
C ASN A 99 -12.91 -6.67 1.61
N SER A 100 -14.03 -7.20 2.07
CA SER A 100 -14.29 -7.34 3.51
C SER A 100 -13.37 -8.34 4.24
N TYR A 101 -12.55 -9.09 3.51
CA TYR A 101 -11.59 -10.07 4.03
C TYR A 101 -10.14 -9.70 3.69
N SER A 102 -9.88 -8.41 3.45
CA SER A 102 -8.53 -7.94 3.22
C SER A 102 -7.67 -8.09 4.49
N TRP A 103 -6.35 -8.12 4.30
CA TRP A 103 -5.40 -8.50 5.35
C TRP A 103 -4.91 -7.33 6.20
N GLU A 104 -5.08 -6.11 5.73
CA GLU A 104 -4.67 -4.86 6.39
C GLU A 104 -5.72 -4.29 7.35
#